data_AF-A0A2G2XQN1-F1
#
_entry.id   AF-A0A2G2XQN1-F1
#
_cell.length_a   1.000
_cell.length_b   1.000
_cell.length_c   1.000
_cell.angle_alpha   90.00
_cell.angle_beta   90.00
_cell.angle_gamma   90.00
#
_symmetry.space_group_name_H-M   'P 1'
#
loop_
_entity.id
_entity.type
_entity.pdbx_description
1 polymer ?
#
loop_
_entity_poly.entity_id
_entity_poly.type
_entity_poly.pdbx_seq_one_letter_code
_entity_poly.pdbx_strand_id
1 'polypeptide(L)'
;MELILDEKSLTNMKKKSTQSFREYAIRWHEQAARVKPLIKESKMVEVFIQALDETYYQHLLFALGKPFSEALKIGEIKEDGIKTSRIVSFAILKTTTQVIQKGPGNARGKKNEKEVATIVAGQWAHPRRPRRHYPQA
;
A
#
# COMPACT_ATOMS: atom_id res chain seq x y z
N MET A 1 -27.91 -14.75 17.38
CA MET A 1 -27.32 -13.56 16.73
C MET A 1 -26.72 -14.03 15.41
N GLU A 2 -27.44 -13.87 14.30
CA GLU A 2 -26.93 -14.20 12.96
C GLU A 2 -26.00 -13.04 12.55
N LEU A 3 -24.68 -13.25 12.61
CA LEU A 3 -23.71 -12.29 12.08
C LEU A 3 -23.87 -12.31 10.55
N ILE A 4 -24.74 -11.46 10.02
CA ILE A 4 -24.93 -11.31 8.59
C ILE A 4 -23.61 -10.79 8.03
N LEU A 5 -22.90 -11.66 7.32
CA LEU A 5 -21.67 -11.30 6.61
C LEU A 5 -22.07 -10.33 5.50
N ASP A 6 -21.65 -9.06 5.61
CA ASP A 6 -21.95 -8.00 4.65
C ASP A 6 -20.92 -7.99 3.52
N GLU A 7 -21.29 -7.50 2.33
CA GLU A 7 -20.40 -7.35 1.16
C GLU A 7 -19.12 -6.57 1.51
N LYS A 8 -19.25 -5.58 2.41
CA LYS A 8 -18.12 -4.80 2.94
C LYS A 8 -17.08 -5.64 3.69
N SER A 9 -17.48 -6.76 4.29
CA SER A 9 -16.53 -7.64 4.96
C SER A 9 -15.64 -8.38 3.96
N LEU A 10 -16.16 -8.70 2.77
CA LEU A 10 -15.41 -9.39 1.71
C LEU A 10 -14.34 -8.51 1.08
N THR A 11 -14.60 -7.21 0.88
CA THR A 11 -13.60 -6.27 0.33
C THR A 11 -12.42 -6.04 1.28
N ASN A 12 -12.63 -6.29 2.58
CA ASN A 12 -11.60 -6.22 3.61
C ASN A 12 -10.78 -7.51 3.75
N MET A 13 -11.22 -8.62 3.15
CA MET A 13 -10.46 -9.87 3.15
C MET A 13 -9.26 -9.77 2.20
N LYS A 14 -8.13 -9.25 2.70
CA LYS A 14 -6.89 -9.14 1.91
C LYS A 14 -6.15 -10.48 1.77
N LYS A 15 -5.42 -10.63 0.66
CA LYS A 15 -4.46 -11.72 0.46
C LYS A 15 -3.29 -11.57 1.42
N LYS A 16 -2.89 -12.66 2.07
CA LYS A 16 -1.70 -12.68 2.93
C LYS A 16 -0.46 -12.93 2.07
N SER A 17 0.69 -12.36 2.45
CA SER A 17 1.95 -12.59 1.72
C SER A 17 2.41 -14.05 1.75
N THR A 18 2.06 -14.80 2.79
CA THR A 18 2.38 -16.22 2.96
C THR A 18 1.44 -17.17 2.22
N GLN A 19 0.33 -16.66 1.69
CA GLN A 19 -0.69 -17.46 1.01
C GLN A 19 -0.56 -17.29 -0.51
N SER A 20 -0.73 -18.37 -1.26
CA SER A 20 -0.82 -18.30 -2.73
C SER A 20 -2.10 -17.61 -3.20
N PHE A 21 -2.13 -17.17 -4.45
CA PHE A 21 -3.32 -16.56 -5.04
C PHE A 21 -4.52 -17.53 -5.01
N ARG A 22 -4.29 -18.78 -5.37
CA ARG A 22 -5.32 -19.82 -5.42
C ARG A 22 -5.94 -20.09 -4.05
N GLU A 23 -5.11 -20.28 -3.02
CA GLU A 23 -5.61 -20.49 -1.65
C GLU A 23 -6.40 -19.28 -1.14
N TYR A 24 -5.94 -18.07 -1.47
CA TYR A 24 -6.68 -16.85 -1.13
C TYR A 24 -8.05 -16.83 -1.78
N ALA A 25 -8.12 -17.12 -3.08
CA ALA A 25 -9.36 -17.07 -3.84
C ALA A 25 -10.37 -18.13 -3.38
N ILE A 26 -9.92 -19.34 -3.04
CA ILE A 26 -10.76 -20.38 -2.45
C ILE A 26 -11.35 -19.88 -1.12
N ARG A 27 -10.50 -19.40 -0.20
CA ARG A 27 -10.95 -18.88 1.11
C ARG A 27 -11.93 -17.72 0.96
N TRP A 28 -11.66 -16.82 0.01
CA TRP A 28 -12.52 -15.67 -0.26
C TRP A 28 -13.87 -16.13 -0.81
N HIS A 29 -13.88 -17.05 -1.77
CA HIS A 29 -15.09 -17.59 -2.38
C HIS A 29 -15.96 -18.36 -1.37
N GLU A 30 -15.35 -19.14 -0.47
CA GLU A 30 -16.04 -19.80 0.63
C GLU A 30 -16.74 -18.83 1.59
N GLN A 31 -16.17 -17.64 1.81
CA GLN A 31 -16.83 -16.59 2.61
C GLN A 31 -17.93 -15.90 1.81
N ALA A 32 -17.71 -15.64 0.52
CA ALA A 32 -18.74 -15.06 -0.35
C ALA A 32 -20.00 -15.93 -0.41
N ALA A 33 -19.86 -17.26 -0.39
CA ALA A 33 -20.98 -18.20 -0.33
C ALA A 33 -21.80 -18.14 0.96
N ARG A 34 -21.28 -17.50 2.02
CA ARG A 34 -21.96 -17.32 3.33
C ARG A 34 -22.70 -15.99 3.44
N VAL A 35 -22.48 -15.06 2.51
CA VAL A 35 -23.18 -13.77 2.48
C VAL A 35 -24.66 -13.97 2.13
N LYS A 36 -25.54 -13.25 2.84
CA LYS A 36 -26.98 -13.23 2.58
C LYS A 36 -27.43 -11.79 2.25
N PRO A 37 -28.13 -11.58 1.12
CA PRO A 37 -28.48 -12.56 0.08
C PRO A 37 -27.24 -13.02 -0.71
N LEU A 38 -27.34 -14.19 -1.36
CA LEU A 38 -26.24 -14.74 -2.16
C LEU A 38 -25.83 -13.75 -3.27
N ILE A 39 -24.52 -13.51 -3.38
CA ILE A 39 -23.95 -12.59 -4.36
C ILE A 39 -24.03 -13.22 -5.76
N LYS A 40 -24.53 -12.46 -6.75
CA LYS A 40 -24.51 -12.88 -8.16
C LYS A 40 -23.08 -12.96 -8.68
N GLU A 41 -22.79 -13.87 -9.59
CA GLU A 41 -21.44 -14.10 -10.12
C GLU A 41 -20.78 -12.83 -10.70
N SER A 42 -21.54 -12.01 -11.44
CA SER A 42 -21.05 -10.74 -11.99
C SER A 42 -20.56 -9.77 -10.91
N LYS A 43 -21.27 -9.73 -9.77
CA LYS A 43 -20.90 -8.91 -8.61
C LYS A 43 -19.78 -9.56 -7.81
N MET A 44 -19.74 -10.89 -7.75
CA MET A 44 -18.73 -11.66 -7.02
C MET A 44 -17.32 -11.33 -7.52
N VAL A 45 -17.11 -11.30 -8.84
CA VAL A 45 -15.80 -10.95 -9.42
C VAL A 45 -15.42 -9.50 -9.14
N GLU A 46 -16.38 -8.56 -9.18
CA GLU A 46 -16.16 -7.15 -8.85
C GLU A 46 -15.65 -6.98 -7.40
N VAL A 47 -16.35 -7.59 -6.44
CA VAL A 47 -16.00 -7.51 -5.00
C VAL A 47 -14.67 -8.23 -4.73
N PHE A 48 -14.41 -9.35 -5.42
CA PHE A 48 -13.12 -10.06 -5.34
C PHE A 48 -11.95 -9.19 -5.79
N ILE A 49 -12.10 -8.48 -6.91
CA ILE A 49 -11.06 -7.57 -7.44
C ILE A 49 -10.81 -6.41 -6.48
N GLN A 50 -11.86 -5.86 -5.85
CA GLN A 50 -11.72 -4.81 -4.82
C GLN A 50 -11.02 -5.30 -3.54
N ALA A 51 -11.14 -6.59 -3.23
CA ALA A 51 -10.48 -7.20 -2.08
C ALA A 51 -8.98 -7.42 -2.28
N LEU A 52 -8.50 -7.48 -3.52
CA LEU A 52 -7.09 -7.66 -3.83
C LEU A 52 -6.27 -6.38 -3.61
N ASP A 53 -4.95 -6.54 -3.60
CA ASP A 53 -4.03 -5.42 -3.60
C ASP A 53 -3.83 -4.86 -5.02
N GLU A 54 -3.24 -3.66 -5.08
CA GLU A 54 -3.02 -2.91 -6.32
C GLU A 54 -2.16 -3.67 -7.34
N THR A 55 -1.34 -4.64 -6.91
CA THR A 55 -0.48 -5.42 -7.82
C THR A 55 -1.27 -6.36 -8.72
N TYR A 56 -2.49 -6.74 -8.31
CA TYR A 56 -3.39 -7.61 -9.07
C TYR A 56 -4.46 -6.82 -9.84
N TYR A 57 -4.89 -5.66 -9.31
CA TYR A 57 -6.07 -4.91 -9.78
C TYR A 57 -6.11 -4.72 -11.31
N GLN A 58 -5.06 -4.16 -11.92
CA GLN A 58 -5.04 -3.85 -13.35
C GLN A 58 -5.21 -5.09 -14.24
N HIS A 59 -4.65 -6.23 -13.84
CA HIS A 59 -4.69 -7.45 -14.65
C HIS A 59 -6.04 -8.16 -14.49
N LEU A 60 -6.62 -8.13 -13.28
CA LEU A 60 -7.92 -8.74 -13.05
C LEU A 60 -9.10 -7.86 -13.45
N LEU A 61 -8.90 -6.57 -13.73
CA LEU A 61 -9.95 -5.71 -14.28
C LEU A 61 -10.54 -6.28 -15.58
N PHE A 62 -9.71 -6.97 -16.39
CA PHE A 62 -10.13 -7.68 -17.60
C PHE A 62 -11.06 -8.88 -17.33
N ALA A 63 -11.13 -9.36 -16.08
CA ALA A 63 -12.03 -10.42 -15.67
C ALA A 63 -13.43 -9.90 -15.26
N LEU A 64 -13.66 -8.59 -15.23
CA LEU A 64 -14.99 -8.05 -14.91
C LEU A 64 -16.05 -8.60 -15.87
N GLY A 65 -17.16 -9.08 -15.32
CA GLY A 65 -18.24 -9.70 -16.08
C GLY A 65 -17.92 -11.08 -16.67
N LYS A 66 -16.74 -11.64 -16.38
CA LYS A 66 -16.37 -13.03 -16.69
C LYS A 66 -16.71 -13.94 -15.51
N PRO A 67 -16.80 -15.27 -15.72
CA PRO A 67 -16.97 -16.20 -14.60
C PRO A 67 -15.79 -16.13 -13.63
N PHE A 68 -16.01 -16.50 -12.37
CA PHE A 68 -14.97 -16.45 -11.33
C PHE A 68 -13.74 -17.30 -11.69
N SER A 69 -13.94 -18.39 -12.43
CA SER A 69 -12.86 -19.25 -12.94
C SER A 69 -11.88 -18.52 -13.87
N GLU A 70 -12.32 -17.47 -14.57
CA GLU A 70 -11.44 -16.66 -15.42
C GLU A 70 -10.58 -15.71 -14.59
N ALA A 71 -11.17 -15.10 -13.55
CA ALA A 71 -10.42 -14.30 -12.58
C ALA A 71 -9.36 -15.14 -11.86
N LEU A 72 -9.66 -16.41 -11.55
CA LEU A 72 -8.70 -17.36 -10.99
C LEU A 72 -7.48 -17.55 -11.90
N LYS A 73 -7.70 -17.90 -13.17
CA LYS A 73 -6.62 -18.14 -14.14
C LYS A 73 -5.74 -16.91 -14.31
N ILE A 74 -6.34 -15.74 -14.51
CA ILE A 74 -5.61 -14.48 -14.71
C ILE A 74 -4.74 -14.17 -13.47
N GLY A 75 -5.28 -14.36 -12.27
CA GLY A 75 -4.53 -14.14 -11.04
C GLY A 75 -3.39 -15.14 -10.82
N GLU A 76 -3.57 -16.40 -11.20
CA GLU A 76 -2.50 -17.41 -11.17
C GLU A 76 -1.37 -17.08 -12.15
N ILE A 77 -1.71 -16.70 -13.39
CA ILE A 77 -0.72 -16.26 -14.40
C ILE A 77 0.04 -15.03 -13.90
N LYS A 78 -0.65 -14.09 -13.26
CA LYS A 78 -0.03 -12.89 -12.68
C LYS A 78 0.93 -13.25 -11.55
N GLU A 79 0.51 -14.09 -10.61
CA GLU A 79 1.35 -14.51 -9.48
C GLU A 79 2.60 -15.27 -9.97
N ASP A 80 2.45 -16.19 -10.93
CA ASP A 80 3.56 -16.91 -11.55
C ASP A 80 4.52 -15.96 -12.29
N GLY A 81 3.99 -15.03 -13.08
CA GLY A 81 4.79 -14.03 -13.77
C GLY A 81 5.61 -13.15 -12.82
N ILE A 82 5.08 -12.82 -11.65
CA ILE A 82 5.82 -12.09 -10.60
C ILE A 82 6.89 -12.98 -9.99
N LYS A 83 6.56 -14.21 -9.61
CA LYS A 83 7.51 -15.17 -9.01
C LYS A 83 8.67 -15.51 -9.94
N THR A 84 8.40 -15.60 -11.24
CA THR A 84 9.39 -15.88 -12.28
C THR A 84 10.10 -14.63 -12.82
N SER A 85 9.86 -13.46 -12.22
CA SER A 85 10.42 -12.17 -12.65
C SER A 85 10.10 -11.78 -14.10
N ARG A 86 9.10 -12.42 -14.72
CA ARG A 86 8.59 -12.05 -16.06
C ARG A 86 7.71 -10.80 -16.00
N ILE A 87 7.14 -10.51 -14.84
CA ILE A 87 6.27 -9.37 -14.60
C ILE A 87 6.75 -8.63 -13.34
N VAL A 88 7.08 -7.34 -13.47
CA VAL A 88 7.40 -6.50 -12.31
C VAL A 88 6.12 -6.13 -11.57
N SER A 89 6.10 -6.27 -10.24
CA SER A 89 4.95 -5.85 -9.44
C SER A 89 4.96 -4.34 -9.19
N PHE A 90 3.78 -3.74 -9.11
CA PHE A 90 3.64 -2.30 -8.84
C PHE A 90 4.27 -1.89 -7.50
N ALA A 91 4.23 -2.78 -6.49
CA ALA A 91 4.90 -2.57 -5.22
C ALA A 91 6.41 -2.40 -5.38
N ILE A 92 7.07 -3.26 -6.16
CA ILE A 92 8.51 -3.17 -6.44
C ILE A 92 8.84 -1.87 -7.17
N LEU A 93 8.04 -1.51 -8.19
CA LEU A 93 8.22 -0.25 -8.91
C LEU A 93 8.10 0.95 -7.96
N LYS A 94 7.06 1.00 -7.13
CA LYS A 94 6.84 2.07 -6.16
C LYS A 94 7.98 2.17 -5.14
N THR A 95 8.53 1.04 -4.68
CA THR A 95 9.69 1.05 -3.78
C THR A 95 10.95 1.57 -4.48
N THR A 96 11.22 1.14 -5.72
CA THR A 96 12.39 1.57 -6.49
C THR A 96 12.35 3.07 -6.77
N THR A 97 11.18 3.59 -7.19
CA THR A 97 10.99 5.02 -7.43
C THR A 97 11.19 5.84 -6.15
N GLN A 98 10.69 5.37 -4.99
CA GLN A 98 10.90 6.07 -3.71
C GLN A 98 12.37 6.09 -3.29
N VAL A 99 13.11 5.00 -3.52
CA VAL A 99 14.55 4.94 -3.22
C VAL A 99 15.33 5.93 -4.09
N ILE A 100 15.03 5.98 -5.40
CA ILE A 100 15.66 6.92 -6.33
C ILE A 100 15.32 8.37 -5.98
N GLN A 101 14.05 8.65 -5.65
CA GLN A 101 13.60 10.01 -5.30
C GLN A 101 14.13 10.50 -3.94
N LYS A 102 14.37 9.60 -2.98
CA LYS A 102 14.87 10.01 -1.65
C LYS A 102 16.37 10.24 -1.59
N GLY A 103 17.14 9.74 -2.56
CA GLY A 103 18.60 9.90 -2.63
C GLY A 103 19.35 9.34 -1.40
N PRO A 104 20.68 9.18 -1.46
CA PRO A 104 21.48 8.72 -0.32
C PRO A 104 21.71 9.77 0.78
N GLY A 105 20.89 10.83 0.87
CA GLY A 105 21.36 12.13 1.37
C GLY A 105 20.46 12.89 2.33
N ASN A 106 19.60 12.23 3.12
CA ASN A 106 18.74 12.95 4.08
C ASN A 106 18.76 12.31 5.47
N ALA A 107 19.95 11.92 5.93
CA ALA A 107 20.20 11.64 7.34
C ALA A 107 20.85 12.87 8.00
N ARG A 108 20.10 13.97 8.17
CA ARG A 108 20.52 15.05 9.10
C ARG A 108 19.49 15.20 10.21
N GLY A 109 19.66 14.34 11.21
CA GLY A 109 19.42 14.61 12.62
C GLY A 109 17.99 14.93 13.06
N LYS A 110 17.26 13.91 13.51
CA LYS A 110 16.41 14.08 14.70
C LYS A 110 17.28 13.78 15.92
N LYS A 111 17.60 14.80 16.70
CA LYS A 111 17.93 14.62 18.12
C LYS A 111 17.07 15.59 18.92
N ASN A 112 15.97 15.04 19.40
CA ASN A 112 15.17 15.54 20.50
C ASN A 112 16.01 15.47 21.78
N GLU A 113 16.30 16.62 22.38
CA GLU A 113 16.85 16.71 23.73
C GLU A 113 16.00 17.73 24.49
N LYS A 114 15.15 17.21 25.38
CA LYS A 114 14.56 17.99 26.45
C LYS A 114 15.51 17.90 27.64
N GLU A 115 15.81 19.08 28.18
CA GLU A 115 16.13 19.35 29.59
C GLU A 115 17.55 18.97 30.09
N VAL A 116 18.36 19.98 30.40
CA VAL A 116 18.72 20.39 31.77
C VAL A 116 19.61 21.64 31.68
N ALA A 117 19.21 22.68 32.40
CA ALA A 117 19.94 23.93 32.52
C ALA A 117 21.24 23.74 33.32
N THR A 118 22.35 24.29 32.85
CA THR A 118 23.48 24.66 33.72
C THR A 118 24.09 25.95 33.17
N ILE A 119 23.96 27.00 33.96
CA ILE A 119 24.48 28.33 33.72
C ILE A 119 25.95 28.30 34.15
N VAL A 120 26.89 28.60 33.24
CA VAL A 120 28.26 28.98 33.61
C VAL A 120 28.68 30.16 32.75
N ALA A 121 29.07 31.22 33.44
CA ALA A 121 29.52 32.50 32.94
C ALA A 121 30.92 32.41 32.30
N GLY A 122 31.18 33.24 31.28
CA GLY A 122 32.57 33.50 30.87
C GLY A 122 32.76 34.08 29.46
N GLN A 123 33.14 35.36 29.44
CA GLN A 123 33.97 36.05 28.44
C GLN A 123 33.65 36.04 26.91
N TRP A 124 33.14 37.21 26.47
CA TRP A 124 33.66 38.09 25.40
C TRP A 124 34.21 37.51 24.08
N ALA A 125 33.48 37.75 22.98
CA ALA A 125 33.99 38.46 21.78
C ALA A 125 32.87 38.68 20.74
N HIS A 126 32.53 39.94 20.45
CA HIS A 126 31.79 40.31 19.24
C HIS A 126 32.78 40.54 18.08
N PRO A 127 32.36 40.31 16.82
CA PRO A 127 32.11 41.48 16.00
C PRO A 127 30.77 41.42 15.24
N ARG A 128 30.16 42.61 15.13
CA ARG A 128 28.87 42.91 14.50
C ARG A 128 28.91 42.65 12.99
N ARG A 129 27.84 42.05 12.45
CA ARG A 129 27.56 42.03 10.99
C ARG A 129 27.11 43.42 10.49
N PRO A 130 27.42 43.82 9.24
CA PRO A 130 26.85 45.02 8.64
C PRO A 130 25.38 44.81 8.26
N ARG A 131 24.50 45.74 8.64
CA ARG A 131 23.12 45.82 8.15
C ARG A 131 23.12 46.56 6.80
N ARG A 132 22.74 45.88 5.71
CA ARG A 132 22.33 46.55 4.47
C ARG A 132 20.86 46.96 4.59
N HIS A 133 20.60 48.25 4.48
CA HIS A 133 19.28 48.85 4.34
C HIS A 133 18.78 48.64 2.90
N TYR A 134 17.49 48.34 2.73
CA TYR A 134 16.78 48.54 1.46
C TYR A 134 15.98 49.84 1.55
N PRO A 135 15.90 50.64 0.48
CA PRO A 135 15.07 51.84 0.45
C PRO A 135 13.62 51.48 0.12
N GLN A 136 12.67 52.17 0.76
CA GLN A 136 11.28 52.25 0.30
C GLN A 136 11.11 53.54 -0.52
N ALA A 137 10.24 53.43 -1.53
CA ALA A 137 9.79 54.51 -2.40
C ALA A 137 8.98 55.58 -1.66
#